data_AF-A0A6P0GFM3-F1
#
_entry.id   AF-A0A6P0GFM3-F1
#
_cell.length_a   1.000
_cell.length_b   1.000
_cell.length_c   1.000
_cell.angle_alpha   90.00
_cell.angle_beta   90.00
_cell.angle_gamma   90.00
#
_symmetry.space_group_name_H-M   'P 1'
#
loop_
_entity.id
_entity.type
_entity.pdbx_description
1 polymer ?
#
loop_
_entity_poly.entity_id
_entity_poly.type
_entity_poly.pdbx_seq_one_letter_code
_entity_poly.pdbx_strand_id
1 'polypeptide(L)'
;MTEQPYEQPPLSDEAQTQARQAVDESAALAAGIVYAVVDGNGTLARGSGAVSATKLTDGAYQVIFNRNVSRGAFLCTIGLSADAGASPPGEVIVNLRAGTSNGVFVLTHDSTGKIADRSFHLAVVLP
;
A
#
# COMPACT_ATOMS: atom_id res chain seq x y z
N MET A 1 11.26 26.31 9.14
CA MET A 1 11.34 24.94 9.66
C MET A 1 9.99 24.31 9.36
N THR A 2 9.78 23.98 8.10
CA THR A 2 8.47 23.63 7.52
C THR A 2 8.42 22.13 7.30
N GLU A 3 7.29 21.53 7.66
CA GLU A 3 7.00 20.09 7.79
C GLU A 3 7.57 19.23 6.67
N GLN A 4 8.04 18.02 7.03
CA GLN A 4 8.47 17.04 6.03
C GLN A 4 7.21 16.41 5.39
N PRO A 5 6.88 16.72 4.11
CA PRO A 5 5.64 16.28 3.46
C PRO A 5 5.62 14.77 3.15
N TYR A 6 6.67 14.04 3.53
CA TYR A 6 6.88 12.62 3.22
C TYR A 6 6.86 11.73 4.47
N GLU A 7 6.54 12.31 5.64
CA GLU A 7 6.42 11.52 6.86
C GLU A 7 5.11 10.74 6.86
N GLN A 8 5.19 9.45 7.22
CA GLN A 8 4.01 8.61 7.22
C GLN A 8 3.10 9.01 8.38
N PRO A 9 1.77 9.14 8.16
CA PRO A 9 0.84 9.31 9.27
C PRO A 9 1.02 8.19 10.29
N PRO A 10 0.87 8.45 11.60
CA PRO A 10 1.04 7.42 12.62
C PRO A 10 0.08 6.25 12.40
N LEU A 11 0.50 5.07 12.85
CA LEU A 11 -0.32 3.86 12.77
C LEU A 11 -1.43 3.91 13.83
N SER A 12 -2.69 4.04 13.40
CA SER A 12 -3.85 4.05 14.29
C SER A 12 -4.04 2.73 15.03
N ASP A 13 -4.71 2.76 16.18
CA ASP A 13 -4.99 1.54 16.97
C ASP A 13 -5.83 0.51 16.21
N GLU A 14 -6.73 0.98 15.36
CA GLU A 14 -7.50 0.13 14.45
C GLU A 14 -6.58 -0.54 13.43
N ALA A 15 -5.68 0.22 12.80
CA ALA A 15 -4.72 -0.31 11.84
C ALA A 15 -3.74 -1.30 12.50
N GLN A 16 -3.33 -1.06 13.75
CA GLN A 16 -2.54 -2.03 14.53
C GLN A 16 -3.30 -3.33 14.77
N THR A 17 -4.59 -3.23 15.10
CA THR A 17 -5.43 -4.40 15.36
C THR A 17 -5.65 -5.20 14.08
N GLN A 18 -5.97 -4.53 12.97
CA GLN A 18 -6.06 -5.15 11.65
C GLN A 18 -4.76 -5.84 11.25
N ALA A 19 -3.61 -5.17 11.42
CA ALA A 19 -2.31 -5.73 11.13
C ALA A 19 -2.03 -7.02 11.93
N ARG A 20 -2.36 -7.04 13.23
CA ARG A 20 -2.21 -8.24 14.07
C ARG A 20 -3.15 -9.38 13.64
N GLN A 21 -4.40 -9.07 13.33
CA GLN A 21 -5.41 -10.07 12.95
C GLN A 21 -5.20 -10.64 11.55
N ALA A 22 -4.55 -9.88 10.66
CA ALA A 22 -4.28 -10.29 9.30
C ALA A 22 -3.28 -11.45 9.20
N VAL A 23 -2.40 -11.63 10.19
CA VAL A 23 -1.31 -12.60 10.12
C VAL A 23 -1.84 -14.02 9.97
N ASP A 24 -1.54 -14.63 8.84
CA ASP A 24 -1.68 -16.04 8.58
C ASP A 24 -0.35 -16.74 8.91
N GLU A 25 -0.33 -17.39 10.07
CA GLU A 25 0.84 -18.12 10.57
C GLU A 25 1.30 -19.23 9.63
N SER A 26 0.38 -19.84 8.88
CA SER A 26 0.73 -20.86 7.88
C SER A 26 1.52 -20.26 6.71
N ALA A 27 1.38 -18.95 6.52
CA ALA A 27 2.05 -18.16 5.52
C ALA A 27 3.18 -17.29 6.13
N ALA A 28 3.67 -17.52 7.34
CA ALA A 28 4.62 -16.59 7.97
C ALA A 28 5.99 -16.47 7.24
N LEU A 29 6.41 -17.47 6.45
CA LEU A 29 7.75 -17.55 5.86
C LEU A 29 7.82 -18.05 4.40
N ALA A 30 6.70 -18.18 3.69
CA ALA A 30 6.77 -18.70 2.33
C ALA A 30 7.24 -17.63 1.34
N ALA A 31 8.29 -17.95 0.59
CA ALA A 31 8.71 -17.18 -0.59
C ALA A 31 7.54 -17.03 -1.58
N GLY A 32 7.60 -15.98 -2.41
CA GLY A 32 6.63 -15.77 -3.48
C GLY A 32 6.26 -14.31 -3.68
N ILE A 33 5.15 -14.09 -4.39
CA ILE A 33 4.65 -12.74 -4.71
C ILE A 33 3.27 -12.58 -4.09
N VAL A 34 3.10 -11.52 -3.30
CA VAL A 34 1.79 -11.03 -2.87
C VAL A 34 1.50 -9.72 -3.59
N TYR A 35 0.23 -9.40 -3.82
CA TYR A 35 -0.14 -8.18 -4.53
C TYR A 35 -1.47 -7.61 -4.07
N ALA A 36 -1.65 -6.32 -4.32
CA ALA A 36 -2.88 -5.57 -4.11
C ALA A 36 -3.13 -4.65 -5.31
N VAL A 37 -4.38 -4.58 -5.75
CA VAL A 37 -4.88 -3.54 -6.65
C VAL A 37 -5.83 -2.68 -5.83
N VAL A 38 -5.52 -1.39 -5.72
CA VAL A 38 -6.18 -0.46 -4.80
C VAL A 38 -6.78 0.69 -5.60
N ASP A 39 -8.03 1.01 -5.29
CA ASP A 39 -8.72 2.16 -5.87
C ASP A 39 -8.28 3.47 -5.23
N GLY A 40 -8.34 4.58 -5.97
CA GLY A 40 -7.96 5.91 -5.45
C GLY A 40 -8.81 6.41 -4.27
N ASN A 41 -9.94 5.77 -3.96
CA ASN A 41 -10.69 6.02 -2.73
C ASN A 41 -10.13 5.23 -1.52
N GLY A 42 -9.09 4.43 -1.71
CA GLY A 42 -8.44 3.61 -0.69
C GLY A 42 -9.03 2.23 -0.49
N THR A 43 -9.94 1.75 -1.36
CA THR A 43 -10.53 0.41 -1.22
C THR A 43 -9.72 -0.65 -1.96
N LEU A 44 -9.68 -1.87 -1.41
CA LEU A 44 -9.00 -3.00 -2.04
C LEU A 44 -9.91 -3.61 -3.11
N ALA A 45 -9.55 -3.43 -4.38
CA ALA A 45 -10.33 -3.95 -5.50
C ALA A 45 -10.13 -5.47 -5.69
N ARG A 46 -8.88 -5.93 -5.53
CA ARG A 46 -8.48 -7.34 -5.60
C ARG A 46 -7.05 -7.52 -5.09
N GLY A 47 -6.66 -8.74 -4.73
CA GLY A 47 -5.30 -9.02 -4.29
C GLY A 47 -5.05 -10.50 -4.02
N SER A 48 -3.79 -10.83 -3.76
CA SER A 48 -3.35 -12.12 -3.24
C SER A 48 -2.45 -11.86 -2.04
N GLY A 49 -2.83 -12.40 -0.88
CA GLY A 49 -2.19 -12.11 0.41
C GLY A 49 -2.50 -10.71 0.97
N ALA A 50 -3.07 -9.79 0.19
CA ALA A 50 -3.58 -8.51 0.71
C ALA A 50 -4.89 -8.72 1.46
N VAL A 51 -5.00 -8.13 2.66
CA VAL A 51 -6.16 -8.26 3.56
C VAL A 51 -6.99 -6.98 3.59
N SER A 52 -6.34 -5.82 3.55
CA SER A 52 -7.04 -4.53 3.50
C SER A 52 -6.23 -3.45 2.80
N ALA A 53 -6.93 -2.44 2.31
CA ALA A 53 -6.37 -1.16 1.90
C ALA A 53 -7.19 -0.05 2.56
N THR A 54 -6.50 1.04 2.91
CA THR A 54 -7.09 2.20 3.57
C THR A 54 -6.43 3.47 3.07
N LYS A 55 -7.23 4.47 2.67
CA LYS A 55 -6.74 5.85 2.45
C LYS A 55 -6.57 6.52 3.81
N LEU A 56 -5.39 7.06 4.08
CA LEU A 56 -5.02 7.70 5.35
C LEU A 56 -5.24 9.22 5.28
N THR A 57 -4.82 9.81 4.17
CA THR A 57 -5.04 11.21 3.78
C THR A 57 -4.97 11.27 2.25
N ASP A 58 -5.11 12.44 1.65
CA ASP A 58 -4.98 12.61 0.20
C ASP A 58 -3.68 11.99 -0.31
N GLY A 59 -3.79 11.20 -1.37
CA GLY A 59 -2.70 10.46 -2.01
C GLY A 59 -1.98 9.43 -1.14
N ALA A 60 -2.30 9.29 0.15
CA ALA A 60 -1.57 8.45 1.09
C ALA A 60 -2.40 7.23 1.51
N TYR A 61 -1.83 6.05 1.35
CA TYR A 61 -2.52 4.78 1.54
C TYR A 61 -1.71 3.83 2.40
N GLN A 62 -2.42 2.92 3.06
CA GLN A 62 -1.86 1.75 3.69
C GLN A 62 -2.48 0.49 3.06
N VAL A 63 -1.66 -0.51 2.79
CA VAL A 63 -2.08 -1.85 2.39
C VAL A 63 -1.57 -2.84 3.44
N ILE A 64 -2.46 -3.62 4.05
CA ILE A 64 -2.08 -4.69 4.97
C ILE A 64 -2.10 -6.02 4.24
N PHE A 65 -1.04 -6.80 4.43
CA PHE A 65 -0.91 -8.17 3.97
C PHE A 65 -1.08 -9.16 5.12
N ASN A 66 -1.41 -10.40 4.77
CA ASN A 66 -1.61 -11.49 5.71
C ASN A 66 -0.28 -12.08 6.23
N ARG A 67 0.86 -11.48 5.90
CA ARG A 67 2.17 -12.00 6.27
C ARG A 67 3.20 -10.90 6.36
N ASN A 68 4.31 -11.20 7.00
CA ASN A 68 5.41 -10.25 7.11
C ASN A 68 5.99 -9.95 5.71
N VAL A 69 6.02 -8.67 5.36
CA VAL A 69 6.54 -8.15 4.08
C VAL A 69 7.77 -7.26 4.25
N SER A 70 8.29 -7.10 5.47
CA SER A 70 9.35 -6.14 5.80
C SER A 70 10.68 -6.38 5.11
N ARG A 71 10.90 -7.60 4.60
CA ARG A 71 12.09 -7.97 3.84
C ARG A 71 11.83 -8.08 2.33
N GLY A 72 10.60 -7.79 1.89
CA GLY A 72 10.22 -7.88 0.49
C GLY A 72 10.67 -6.68 -0.33
N ALA A 73 10.83 -6.87 -1.63
CA ALA A 73 10.96 -5.77 -2.58
C ALA A 73 9.57 -5.25 -2.96
N PHE A 74 9.34 -3.95 -2.82
CA PHE A 74 8.06 -3.31 -3.15
C PHE A 74 8.09 -2.72 -4.55
N LEU A 75 7.14 -3.12 -5.39
CA LEU A 75 6.97 -2.61 -6.75
C LEU A 75 5.57 -2.00 -6.86
N CYS A 76 5.49 -0.72 -7.17
CA CYS A 76 4.23 -0.01 -7.26
C CYS A 76 4.15 0.79 -8.55
N THR A 77 2.98 0.77 -9.19
CA THR A 77 2.67 1.58 -10.38
C THR A 77 1.30 2.19 -10.25
N ILE A 78 1.13 3.42 -10.73
CA ILE A 78 -0.20 4.01 -10.90
C ILE A 78 -0.97 3.27 -12.00
N GLY A 79 -2.23 2.91 -11.73
CA GLY A 79 -3.05 2.15 -12.65
C GLY A 79 -4.48 1.95 -12.13
N LEU A 80 -5.45 1.92 -13.04
CA LEU A 80 -6.86 1.70 -12.69
C LEU A 80 -7.09 0.24 -12.25
N SER A 81 -8.08 0.02 -11.38
CA SER A 81 -8.60 -1.32 -11.09
C SER A 81 -9.49 -1.86 -12.22
N ALA A 82 -10.09 -0.97 -13.00
CA ALA A 82 -10.96 -1.29 -14.13
C ALA A 82 -10.21 -2.04 -15.25
N ASP A 83 -10.96 -2.82 -16.04
CA ASP A 83 -10.43 -3.63 -17.15
C ASP A 83 -10.06 -2.79 -18.39
N ALA A 84 -10.46 -1.51 -18.42
CA ALA A 84 -10.20 -0.59 -19.52
C ALA A 84 -10.04 0.86 -19.05
N GLY A 85 -9.45 1.68 -19.92
CA GLY A 85 -9.16 3.09 -19.67
C GLY A 85 -7.68 3.34 -19.34
N ALA A 86 -7.36 4.59 -19.04
CA ALA A 86 -6.02 5.00 -18.63
C ALA A 86 -6.11 5.80 -17.34
N SER A 87 -5.29 5.45 -16.36
CA SER A 87 -5.14 6.30 -15.17
C SER A 87 -4.50 7.63 -15.58
N PRO A 88 -4.91 8.76 -15.00
CA PRO A 88 -4.12 9.97 -15.08
C PRO A 88 -2.67 9.69 -14.66
N PRO A 89 -1.67 10.28 -15.33
CA PRO A 89 -0.27 10.05 -15.03
C PRO A 89 0.10 10.64 -13.65
N GLY A 90 1.24 10.20 -13.14
CA GLY A 90 1.79 10.66 -11.88
C GLY A 90 2.93 9.78 -11.39
N GLU A 91 3.37 10.07 -10.18
CA GLU A 91 4.48 9.40 -9.51
C GLU A 91 3.98 8.67 -8.27
N VAL A 92 4.68 7.60 -7.92
CA VAL A 92 4.38 6.78 -6.74
C VAL A 92 5.62 6.57 -5.90
N ILE A 93 5.43 6.68 -4.59
CA ILE A 93 6.43 6.38 -3.57
C ILE A 93 5.89 5.21 -2.75
N VAL A 94 6.71 4.19 -2.54
CA VAL A 94 6.33 2.99 -1.80
C VAL A 94 7.38 2.63 -0.76
N ASN A 95 6.95 2.36 0.45
CA ASN A 95 7.82 1.97 1.57
C ASN A 95 7.09 1.01 2.51
N LEU A 96 7.81 0.36 3.42
CA LEU A 96 7.16 -0.32 4.54
C LEU A 96 6.37 0.68 5.38
N ARG A 97 5.19 0.29 5.85
CA ARG A 97 4.38 1.10 6.76
C ARG A 97 5.03 1.15 8.14
N ALA A 98 5.39 2.34 8.60
CA ALA A 98 6.03 2.54 9.89
C ALA A 98 5.15 1.97 11.03
N GLY A 99 5.78 1.22 11.95
CA GLY A 99 5.09 0.60 13.08
C GLY A 99 4.46 -0.76 12.81
N THR A 100 4.62 -1.33 11.60
CA THR A 100 4.16 -2.69 11.29
C THR A 100 5.14 -3.43 10.35
N SER A 101 5.13 -4.77 10.40
CA SER A 101 5.91 -5.64 9.52
C SER A 101 5.13 -6.16 8.32
N ASN A 102 3.80 -6.08 8.34
CA ASN A 102 2.91 -6.58 7.29
C ASN A 102 2.13 -5.47 6.56
N GLY A 103 2.51 -4.22 6.74
CA GLY A 103 1.89 -3.09 6.08
C GLY A 103 2.82 -2.41 5.07
N VAL A 104 2.28 -1.96 3.94
CA VAL A 104 2.98 -1.14 2.96
C VAL A 104 2.32 0.24 2.92
N PHE A 105 3.14 1.29 2.94
CA PHE A 105 2.72 2.67 2.74
C PHE A 105 2.94 3.06 1.27
N VAL A 106 1.92 3.67 0.68
CA VAL A 106 1.97 4.18 -0.69
C VAL A 106 1.58 5.65 -0.68
N LEU A 107 2.36 6.49 -1.35
CA LEU A 107 2.05 7.90 -1.57
C LEU A 107 2.03 8.18 -3.07
N THR A 108 0.96 8.78 -3.56
CA THR A 108 0.74 9.08 -4.98
C THR A 108 0.68 10.59 -5.23
N HIS A 109 1.27 11.01 -6.35
CA HIS A 109 1.27 12.38 -6.82
C HIS A 109 0.71 12.46 -8.23
N ASP A 110 0.30 13.66 -8.65
CA ASP A 110 0.17 13.99 -10.06
C ASP A 110 1.51 14.41 -10.66
N SER A 111 1.59 14.48 -11.99
CA SER A 111 2.81 14.86 -12.71
C SER A 111 3.27 16.32 -12.50
N THR A 112 2.60 17.09 -11.65
CA THR A 112 3.11 18.39 -11.17
C THR A 112 3.84 18.27 -9.83
N GLY A 113 3.93 17.05 -9.29
CA GLY A 113 4.51 16.75 -7.98
C GLY A 113 3.55 17.02 -6.82
N LYS A 114 2.27 17.25 -7.07
CA LYS A 114 1.28 17.50 -6.01
C LYS A 114 0.66 16.18 -5.55
N ILE A 115 0.49 16.01 -4.24
CA ILE A 115 -0.24 14.88 -3.66
C ILE A 115 -1.62 14.79 -4.30
N ALA A 116 -1.95 13.59 -4.81
CA ALA A 116 -3.20 13.36 -5.52
C ALA A 116 -3.65 11.91 -5.36
N ASP A 117 -4.96 11.70 -5.21
CA ASP A 117 -5.52 10.35 -5.15
C ASP A 117 -5.38 9.65 -6.51
N ARG A 118 -4.79 8.45 -6.49
CA ARG A 118 -4.58 7.61 -7.66
C ARG A 118 -4.81 6.15 -7.28
N SER A 119 -5.49 5.41 -8.15
CA SER A 119 -5.48 3.96 -8.07
C SER A 119 -4.08 3.44 -8.40
N PHE A 120 -3.69 2.32 -7.79
CA PHE A 120 -2.37 1.74 -7.99
C PHE A 120 -2.38 0.22 -7.89
N HIS A 121 -1.36 -0.38 -8.50
CA HIS A 121 -1.07 -1.80 -8.42
C HIS A 121 0.23 -1.94 -7.62
N LEU A 122 0.19 -2.75 -6.58
CA LEU A 122 1.30 -3.02 -5.68
C LEU A 122 1.62 -4.52 -5.73
N ALA A 123 2.88 -4.86 -6.01
CA ALA A 123 3.41 -6.19 -5.82
C ALA A 123 4.53 -6.17 -4.77
N VAL A 124 4.60 -7.22 -3.98
CA VAL A 124 5.70 -7.46 -3.04
C VAL A 124 6.33 -8.79 -3.37
N VAL A 125 7.61 -8.76 -3.74
CA VAL A 125 8.42 -9.95 -3.97
C VAL A 125 9.08 -10.33 -2.66
N LEU A 126 8.72 -11.49 -2.11
CA LEU A 126 9.25 -12.02 -0.86
C LEU A 126 10.49 -12.89 -1.12
N PRO A 127 11.49 -12.86 -0.21
CA PRO A 127 12.71 -13.65 -0.33
C PRO A 127 12.47 -15.16 -0.18
#